data_AF-A0A7X0FTS0-F1
#
_entry.id   AF-A0A7X0FTS0-F1
#
_cell.length_a   1.000
_cell.length_b   1.000
_cell.length_c   1.000
_cell.angle_alpha   90.00
_cell.angle_beta   90.00
_cell.angle_gamma   90.00
#
_symmetry.space_group_name_H-M   'P 1'
#
loop_
_entity.id
_entity.type
_entity.pdbx_description
1 polymer ?
#
loop_
_entity_poly.entity_id
_entity_poly.type
_entity_poly.pdbx_seq_one_letter_code
_entity_poly.pdbx_strand_id
1 'polypeptide(L)'
;MAIIAEGDLTRAGYIAGLRQLADLLEAQPDIPHYQHGRLNFALDGTETEAAETIERTAAALTAAGIEFNRRDTDHAQAIEFVLAGVEYGFSRVHDAAWAVHKAQQSYEENVQVALPC
;
A
#
# COMPACT_ATOMS: atom_id res chain seq x y z
N MET A 1 8.06 -27.98 10.44
CA MET A 1 8.35 -26.59 10.03
C MET A 1 8.24 -26.55 8.52
N ALA A 2 7.21 -25.91 7.96
CA ALA A 2 7.06 -25.83 6.51
C ALA A 2 8.10 -24.84 5.99
N ILE A 3 9.04 -25.30 5.18
CA ILE A 3 9.94 -24.39 4.46
C ILE A 3 9.10 -23.82 3.33
N ILE A 4 8.77 -22.52 3.37
CA ILE A 4 8.18 -21.86 2.21
C ILE A 4 9.26 -21.88 1.14
N ALA A 5 8.93 -22.38 -0.06
CA ALA A 5 9.84 -22.27 -1.19
C ALA A 5 10.12 -20.78 -1.41
N GLU A 6 11.39 -20.37 -1.47
CA GLU A 6 11.77 -18.99 -1.80
C GLU A 6 10.94 -18.51 -3.01
N GLY A 7 10.13 -17.46 -2.81
CA GLY A 7 9.40 -16.81 -3.90
C GLY A 7 7.96 -17.26 -4.17
N ASP A 8 7.23 -17.89 -3.22
CA ASP A 8 5.76 -18.00 -3.36
C ASP A 8 5.09 -16.64 -3.20
N LEU A 9 4.83 -15.97 -4.32
CA LEU A 9 4.19 -14.65 -4.40
C LEU A 9 2.65 -14.71 -4.36
N THR A 10 2.05 -15.88 -4.14
CA THR A 10 0.60 -15.96 -3.96
C THR A 10 0.17 -15.31 -2.64
N ARG A 11 -1.11 -14.94 -2.52
CA ARG A 11 -1.66 -14.42 -1.25
C ARG A 11 -1.45 -15.42 -0.09
N ALA A 12 -1.59 -16.72 -0.37
CA ALA A 12 -1.41 -17.76 0.64
C ALA A 12 0.06 -17.86 1.07
N GLY A 13 1.01 -17.83 0.12
CA GLY A 13 2.44 -17.78 0.38
C GLY A 13 2.84 -16.56 1.19
N TYR A 14 2.35 -15.38 0.83
CA TYR A 14 2.59 -14.14 1.57
C TYR A 14 2.09 -14.21 3.02
N ILE A 15 0.86 -14.70 3.25
CA ILE A 15 0.31 -14.87 4.61
C ILE A 15 1.13 -15.89 5.41
N ALA A 16 1.54 -17.00 4.80
CA ALA A 16 2.39 -17.98 5.45
C ALA A 16 3.75 -17.38 5.83
N GLY A 17 4.36 -16.59 4.94
CA GLY A 17 5.62 -15.90 5.18
C GLY A 17 5.53 -14.92 6.34
N LEU A 18 4.46 -14.12 6.41
CA LEU A 18 4.23 -13.21 7.54
C LEU A 18 4.10 -13.94 8.88
N ARG A 19 3.44 -15.11 8.90
CA ARG A 19 3.35 -15.94 10.12
C ARG A 19 4.72 -16.48 10.53
N GLN A 20 5.50 -16.98 9.58
CA GLN A 20 6.86 -17.46 9.86
C GLN A 20 7.79 -16.36 10.35
N LEU A 21 7.65 -15.15 9.81
CA LEU A 21 8.38 -13.99 10.30
C LEU A 21 8.00 -13.68 11.76
N ALA A 22 6.72 -13.71 12.09
CA ALA A 22 6.28 -13.53 13.47
C ALA A 22 6.89 -14.60 14.41
N ASP A 23 6.82 -15.88 14.01
CA ASP A 23 7.42 -16.99 14.77
C ASP A 23 8.94 -16.80 14.97
N LEU A 24 9.65 -16.31 13.94
CA LEU A 24 11.09 -16.03 14.00
C LEU A 24 11.41 -14.89 14.97
N LEU A 25 10.65 -13.79 14.92
CA LEU A 25 10.83 -12.65 15.82
C LEU A 25 10.54 -13.02 17.28
N GLU A 26 9.58 -13.92 17.51
CA GLU A 26 9.31 -14.47 18.85
C GLU A 26 10.45 -15.36 19.34
N ALA A 27 10.99 -16.22 18.47
CA ALA A 27 12.07 -17.15 18.82
C ALA A 27 13.44 -16.49 18.99
N GLN A 28 13.67 -15.34 18.35
CA GLN A 28 14.97 -14.66 18.30
C GLN A 28 14.81 -13.19 18.71
N PRO A 29 14.73 -12.89 20.02
CA PRO A 29 14.47 -11.53 20.52
C PRO A 29 15.58 -10.53 20.20
N ASP A 30 16.77 -11.01 19.83
CA ASP A 30 17.89 -10.18 19.37
C ASP A 30 17.68 -9.63 17.95
N ILE A 31 16.74 -10.20 17.18
CA ILE A 31 16.36 -9.66 15.88
C ILE A 31 15.48 -8.43 16.12
N PRO A 32 15.89 -7.24 15.64
CA PRO A 32 15.07 -6.05 15.79
C PRO A 32 13.76 -6.20 15.02
N HIS A 33 12.65 -5.82 15.65
CA HIS A 33 11.38 -5.68 14.95
C HIS A 33 11.31 -4.32 14.25
N TYR A 34 10.47 -4.24 13.21
CA TYR A 34 10.33 -3.04 12.41
C TYR A 34 9.47 -2.00 13.15
N GLN A 35 10.05 -0.83 13.48
CA GLN A 35 9.40 0.20 14.31
C GLN A 35 8.83 1.40 13.54
N HIS A 36 9.16 1.52 12.25
CA HIS A 36 8.91 2.74 11.47
C HIS A 36 8.25 2.44 10.12
N GLY A 37 7.47 1.37 10.08
CA GLY A 37 6.95 0.82 8.85
C GLY A 37 5.69 1.42 8.35
N ARG A 38 5.75 1.98 7.14
CA ARG A 38 4.57 2.23 6.31
C ARG A 38 4.60 1.30 5.11
N LEU A 39 3.63 0.39 5.06
CA LEU A 39 3.32 -0.42 3.88
C LEU A 39 2.18 0.26 3.14
N ASN A 40 2.51 0.97 2.06
CA ASN A 40 1.51 1.62 1.21
C ASN A 40 1.72 1.23 -0.26
N PHE A 41 0.63 0.93 -0.96
CA PHE A 41 0.65 0.54 -2.36
C PHE A 41 -0.57 1.09 -3.11
N ALA A 42 -0.41 1.23 -4.43
CA ALA A 42 -1.50 1.64 -5.30
C ALA A 42 -2.45 0.46 -5.56
N LEU A 43 -3.74 0.72 -5.56
CA LEU A 43 -4.73 -0.18 -6.12
C LEU A 43 -4.71 -0.05 -7.65
N ASP A 44 -4.69 -1.18 -8.33
CA ASP A 44 -4.89 -1.23 -9.78
C ASP A 44 -6.38 -1.26 -10.12
N GLY A 45 -6.69 -1.22 -11.42
CA GLY A 45 -8.05 -1.31 -11.95
C GLY A 45 -8.77 0.04 -12.05
N THR A 46 -10.08 -0.04 -12.24
CA THR A 46 -10.97 1.11 -12.37
C THR A 46 -11.23 1.81 -11.03
N GLU A 47 -11.66 3.07 -11.07
CA GLU A 47 -12.05 3.80 -9.85
C GLU A 47 -13.17 3.11 -9.07
N THR A 48 -14.10 2.48 -9.79
CA THR A 48 -15.21 1.73 -9.18
C THR A 48 -14.69 0.48 -8.45
N GLU A 49 -13.82 -0.32 -9.07
CA GLU A 49 -13.24 -1.51 -8.44
C GLU A 49 -12.37 -1.15 -7.22
N ALA A 50 -11.64 -0.04 -7.30
CA ALA A 50 -10.86 0.48 -6.19
C ALA A 50 -11.76 0.95 -5.03
N ALA A 51 -12.83 1.69 -5.33
CA ALA A 51 -13.81 2.13 -4.34
C ALA A 51 -14.46 0.95 -3.64
N GLU A 52 -14.93 -0.06 -4.39
CA GLU A 52 -15.48 -1.28 -3.81
C GLU A 52 -14.48 -2.02 -2.91
N THR A 53 -13.20 -2.05 -3.30
CA THR A 53 -12.15 -2.65 -2.48
C THR A 53 -11.95 -1.90 -1.17
N ILE A 54 -11.90 -0.55 -1.23
CA ILE A 54 -11.80 0.30 -0.05
C ILE A 54 -13.01 0.09 0.88
N GLU A 55 -14.24 0.03 0.36
CA GLU A 55 -15.44 -0.21 1.16
C GLU A 55 -15.44 -1.59 1.81
N ARG A 56 -15.08 -2.65 1.06
CA ARG A 56 -14.96 -4.01 1.62
C ARG A 56 -13.93 -4.05 2.75
N THR A 57 -12.81 -3.36 2.61
CA THR A 57 -11.80 -3.30 3.66
C THR A 57 -12.27 -2.49 4.86
N ALA A 58 -12.91 -1.34 4.67
CA ALA A 58 -13.48 -0.55 5.76
C ALA A 58 -14.48 -1.39 6.58
N ALA A 59 -15.36 -2.15 5.91
CA ALA A 59 -16.29 -3.06 6.57
C ALA A 59 -15.57 -4.17 7.36
N ALA A 60 -14.52 -4.77 6.79
CA ALA A 60 -13.74 -5.80 7.46
C ALA A 60 -12.99 -5.27 8.70
N LEU A 61 -12.39 -4.07 8.61
CA LEU A 61 -11.71 -3.42 9.73
C LEU A 61 -12.70 -3.04 10.84
N THR A 62 -13.87 -2.51 10.46
CA THR A 62 -14.97 -2.22 11.39
C THR A 62 -15.41 -3.48 12.14
N ALA A 63 -15.63 -4.59 11.42
CA ALA A 63 -16.01 -5.88 12.03
C ALA A 63 -14.93 -6.44 12.97
N ALA A 64 -13.66 -6.14 12.70
CA ALA A 64 -12.53 -6.53 13.54
C ALA A 64 -12.28 -5.56 14.72
N GLY A 65 -13.01 -4.45 14.82
CA GLY A 65 -12.79 -3.41 15.83
C GLY A 65 -11.47 -2.65 15.64
N ILE A 66 -10.95 -2.61 14.42
CA ILE A 66 -9.71 -1.91 14.08
C ILE A 66 -10.05 -0.50 13.58
N GLU A 67 -9.48 0.51 14.22
CA GLU A 67 -9.59 1.90 13.76
C GLU A 67 -8.82 2.11 12.45
N PHE A 68 -9.38 2.94 11.57
CA PHE A 68 -8.79 3.28 10.29
C PHE A 68 -9.11 4.72 9.90
N ASN A 69 -8.24 5.28 9.05
CA ASN A 69 -8.43 6.55 8.40
C ASN A 69 -8.83 6.32 6.95
N ARG A 70 -9.96 6.88 6.54
CA ARG A 70 -10.37 6.95 5.14
C ARG A 70 -10.15 8.37 4.65
N ARG A 71 -9.43 8.50 3.55
CA ARG A 71 -9.21 9.78 2.87
C ARG A 71 -9.89 9.72 1.50
N ASP A 72 -10.67 10.73 1.20
CA ASP A 72 -11.24 10.97 -0.11
C ASP A 72 -11.00 12.44 -0.46
N THR A 73 -10.30 12.68 -1.56
CA THR A 73 -9.85 14.00 -2.01
C THR A 73 -9.98 14.06 -3.52
N ASP A 74 -9.98 15.27 -4.08
CA ASP A 74 -9.98 15.47 -5.54
C ASP A 74 -8.81 14.75 -6.26
N HIS A 75 -7.75 14.39 -5.52
CA HIS A 75 -6.59 13.67 -6.06
C HIS A 75 -6.71 12.15 -5.98
N ALA A 76 -7.19 11.62 -4.86
CA ALA A 76 -7.20 10.19 -4.60
C ALA A 76 -8.17 9.80 -3.47
N GLN A 77 -8.58 8.53 -3.52
CA GLN A 77 -9.20 7.82 -2.43
C GLN A 77 -8.20 6.84 -1.78
N ALA A 78 -8.21 6.73 -0.46
CA ALA A 78 -7.29 5.90 0.30
C ALA A 78 -7.91 5.39 1.60
N ILE A 79 -7.38 4.26 2.08
CA ILE A 79 -7.63 3.76 3.43
C ILE A 79 -6.30 3.37 4.07
N GLU A 80 -6.13 3.77 5.33
CA GLU A 80 -4.92 3.57 6.13
C GLU A 80 -5.33 3.11 7.52
N PHE A 81 -4.58 2.17 8.12
CA PHE A 81 -4.79 1.71 9.49
C PHE A 81 -3.46 1.30 10.11
N VAL A 82 -3.40 1.28 11.45
CA VAL A 82 -2.21 0.84 12.18
C VAL A 82 -2.51 -0.47 12.88
N LEU A 83 -1.68 -1.49 12.65
CA LEU A 83 -1.76 -2.77 13.36
C LEU A 83 -0.37 -3.15 13.87
N ALA A 84 -0.25 -3.38 15.17
CA ALA A 84 1.01 -3.74 15.83
C ALA A 84 2.19 -2.79 15.49
N GLY A 85 1.92 -1.48 15.38
CA GLY A 85 2.94 -0.47 15.06
C GLY A 85 3.30 -0.37 13.58
N VAL A 86 2.66 -1.16 12.70
CA VAL A 86 2.82 -1.07 11.24
C VAL A 86 1.66 -0.28 10.67
N GLU A 87 1.96 0.82 9.99
CA GLU A 87 0.99 1.55 9.19
C GLU A 87 0.79 0.82 7.87
N TYR A 88 -0.44 0.37 7.62
CA TYR A 88 -0.83 -0.32 6.39
C TYR A 88 -1.86 0.53 5.66
N GLY A 89 -1.62 0.79 4.38
CA GLY A 89 -2.53 1.57 3.58
C GLY A 89 -2.49 1.19 2.12
N PHE A 90 -3.52 1.62 1.41
CA PHE A 90 -3.55 1.55 -0.04
C PHE A 90 -4.48 2.64 -0.59
N SER A 91 -4.20 3.05 -1.83
CA SER A 91 -4.88 4.19 -2.44
C SER A 91 -5.07 4.03 -3.94
N ARG A 92 -6.03 4.77 -4.48
CA ARG A 92 -6.22 4.96 -5.91
C ARG A 92 -6.28 6.44 -6.21
N VAL A 93 -5.33 6.93 -7.02
CA VAL A 93 -5.38 8.27 -7.62
C VAL A 93 -6.55 8.32 -8.58
N HIS A 94 -7.30 9.41 -8.62
CA HIS A 94 -8.40 9.57 -9.57
C HIS A 94 -7.91 9.63 -11.01
N ASP A 95 -8.68 9.10 -11.95
CA ASP A 95 -8.29 9.05 -13.36
C ASP A 95 -8.12 10.46 -13.94
N ALA A 96 -8.96 11.40 -13.53
CA ALA A 96 -8.83 12.81 -13.87
C ALA A 96 -7.53 13.42 -13.32
N ALA A 97 -7.22 13.17 -12.05
CA ALA A 97 -5.98 13.64 -11.42
C ALA A 97 -4.74 13.02 -12.05
N TRP A 98 -4.80 11.73 -12.39
CA TRP A 98 -3.73 11.02 -13.09
C TRP A 98 -3.53 11.54 -14.51
N ALA A 99 -4.61 11.88 -15.22
CA ALA A 99 -4.53 12.51 -16.53
C ALA A 99 -3.84 13.88 -16.47
N VAL A 100 -4.18 14.71 -15.48
CA VAL A 100 -3.52 16.00 -15.24
C VAL A 100 -2.04 15.80 -14.94
N HIS A 101 -1.70 14.86 -14.06
CA HIS A 101 -0.31 14.56 -13.71
C HIS A 101 0.51 14.12 -14.95
N LYS A 102 -0.03 13.20 -15.75
CA LYS A 102 0.61 12.77 -17.00
C LYS A 102 0.77 13.92 -18.00
N ALA A 103 -0.23 14.80 -18.09
CA ALA A 103 -0.15 15.98 -18.95
C ALA A 103 0.93 16.96 -18.48
N GLN A 104 1.17 17.10 -17.17
CA GLN A 104 2.26 17.93 -16.64
C GLN A 104 3.63 17.33 -16.94
N GLN A 105 3.80 16.02 -16.71
CA GLN A 105 5.06 15.33 -16.97
C GLN A 105 5.49 15.40 -18.45
N SER A 106 4.55 15.40 -19.39
CA SER A 106 4.88 15.53 -20.81
C SER A 106 5.44 16.91 -21.19
N TYR A 107 5.25 17.95 -20.37
CA TYR A 107 5.91 19.25 -20.59
C TYR A 107 7.32 19.30 -20.01
N GLU A 108 7.62 18.56 -18.94
CA GLU A 108 8.94 18.57 -18.29
C GLU A 108 10.06 18.06 -19.22
N GLU A 109 9.78 17.02 -20.02
CA GLU A 109 10.75 16.50 -20.99
C GLU A 109 10.93 17.38 -22.25
N ASN A 110 10.00 18.30 -22.51
CA ASN A 110 10.02 19.16 -23.70
C ASN A 110 10.69 20.53 -23.48
N VAL A 111 10.93 20.92 -22.22
CA VAL A 111 11.64 22.18 -21.91
C VAL A 111 13.15 21.91 -21.85
N GLN A 112 13.79 21.81 -23.02
CA GLN A 112 15.24 21.96 -23.11
C GLN A 112 15.59 23.44 -23.01
N VAL A 113 15.89 23.92 -21.80
CA VAL A 113 16.50 25.24 -21.63
C VAL A 113 17.92 25.13 -22.19
N ALA A 114 18.19 25.76 -23.34
CA ALA A 114 19.55 25.86 -23.86
C ALA A 114 20.43 26.51 -22.79
N LEU A 115 21.37 25.74 -22.24
CA LEU A 115 22.38 26.29 -21.33
C LEU A 115 23.19 27.33 -22.11
N PRO A 116 23.34 28.57 -21.59
CA PRO A 116 24.22 29.54 -22.22
C PRO A 116 25.66 29.01 -22.20
N CYS A 117 26.28 29.06 -23.38
CA CYS A 117 27.65 28.64 -23.66
C CYS A 117 28.71 29.36 -22.81
#